data_AF-A0A2E9N1Y6-F1
#
_entry.id   AF-A0A2E9N1Y6-F1
#
_cell.length_a   1.000
_cell.length_b   1.000
_cell.length_c   1.000
_cell.angle_alpha   90.00
_cell.angle_beta   90.00
_cell.angle_gamma   90.00
#
_symmetry.space_group_name_H-M   'P 1'
#
loop_
_entity.id
_entity.type
_entity.pdbx_description
1 polymer ?
#
loop_
_entity_poly.entity_id
_entity_poly.type
_entity_poly.pdbx_seq_one_letter_code
_entity_poly.pdbx_strand_id
1 'polypeptide(L)'
;MKILLTSLAIILLSLQLQLWLGEGSVRSLSLLESELADQQAANAELQARNRILEIEVVDLKNGLEAVEERARSELGMIGDDEVFYLIID
;
A
#
# COMPACT_ATOMS: atom_id res chain seq x y z
N MET A 1 50.13 29.78 -21.76
CA MET A 1 49.95 28.32 -21.54
C MET A 1 49.54 27.97 -20.11
N LYS A 2 50.28 28.40 -19.07
CA LYS A 2 49.94 28.09 -17.66
C LYS A 2 48.52 28.49 -17.22
N ILE A 3 48.02 29.65 -17.66
CA ILE A 3 46.70 30.19 -17.27
C ILE A 3 45.54 29.32 -17.77
N LEU A 4 45.63 28.84 -19.02
CA LEU A 4 44.67 27.90 -19.62
C LEU A 4 44.61 26.57 -18.86
N LEU A 5 45.77 26.10 -18.41
CA LEU A 5 45.89 24.84 -17.69
C LEU A 5 45.29 24.95 -16.28
N THR A 6 45.51 26.08 -15.59
CA THR A 6 44.87 26.36 -14.30
C THR A 6 43.37 26.57 -14.41
N SER A 7 42.86 27.26 -15.44
CA SER A 7 41.41 27.43 -15.60
C SER A 7 40.73 26.10 -15.91
N LEU A 8 41.35 25.26 -16.74
CA LEU A 8 40.84 23.91 -17.03
C LEU A 8 40.84 23.03 -15.77
N ALA A 9 41.89 23.11 -14.94
CA ALA A 9 41.94 22.38 -13.68
C ALA A 9 40.83 22.82 -12.70
N ILE A 10 40.54 24.12 -12.61
CA ILE A 10 39.47 24.65 -11.76
C ILE A 10 38.09 24.16 -12.24
N ILE A 11 37.83 24.21 -13.55
CA ILE A 11 36.58 23.71 -14.14
C ILE A 11 36.43 22.22 -13.86
N LEU A 12 37.50 21.44 -14.02
CA LEU A 12 37.49 20.00 -13.80
C LEU A 12 37.23 19.65 -12.33
N LEU A 13 37.85 20.37 -11.38
CA LEU A 13 37.58 20.25 -9.96
C LEU A 13 36.13 20.62 -9.60
N SER A 14 35.61 21.70 -10.18
CA SER A 14 34.22 22.12 -9.97
C SER A 14 33.22 21.06 -10.45
N LEU A 15 33.46 20.49 -11.64
CA LEU A 15 32.65 19.39 -12.18
C LEU A 15 32.73 18.16 -11.28
N GLN A 16 33.93 17.83 -10.79
CA GLN A 16 34.13 16.67 -9.91
C GLN A 16 33.36 16.82 -8.59
N LEU A 17 33.39 18.03 -7.99
CA LEU A 17 32.62 18.34 -6.79
C LEU A 17 31.12 18.31 -7.05
N GLN A 18 30.67 18.87 -8.18
CA GLN A 18 29.25 18.84 -8.56
C GLN A 18 28.77 17.41 -8.84
N LEU A 19 29.63 16.52 -9.33
CA LEU A 19 29.28 15.11 -9.52
C LEU A 19 29.15 14.37 -8.18
N TRP A 20 29.93 14.76 -7.18
CA TRP A 20 29.88 14.20 -5.83
C TRP A 20 28.75 14.78 -4.96
N LEU A 21 28.26 15.99 -5.25
CA LEU A 21 27.27 16.71 -4.43
C LEU A 21 25.95 17.02 -5.16
N GLY A 22 25.89 16.80 -6.47
CA GLY A 22 24.72 17.11 -7.30
C GLY A 22 23.55 16.16 -7.04
N GLU A 23 22.36 16.56 -7.50
CA GLU A 23 21.08 15.91 -7.19
C GLU A 23 21.03 14.39 -7.53
N GLY A 24 21.89 13.90 -8.44
CA GLY A 24 22.08 12.48 -8.76
C GLY A 24 23.30 11.80 -8.10
N SER A 25 23.88 12.41 -7.07
CA SER A 25 25.03 11.88 -6.32
C SER A 25 24.69 10.59 -5.58
N VAL A 26 25.68 9.72 -5.40
CA VAL A 26 25.63 8.47 -4.63
C VAL A 26 25.02 8.66 -3.23
N ARG A 27 25.09 9.87 -2.67
CA ARG A 27 24.49 10.23 -1.37
C ARG A 27 22.97 10.43 -1.45
N SER A 28 22.45 10.96 -2.55
CA SER A 28 21.01 11.09 -2.77
C SER A 28 20.37 9.72 -2.96
N LEU A 29 21.07 8.80 -3.63
CA LEU A 29 20.59 7.44 -3.86
C LEU A 29 20.49 6.65 -2.55
N SER A 30 21.47 6.76 -1.65
CA SER A 30 21.43 6.04 -0.36
C SER A 30 20.36 6.57 0.59
N LEU A 31 20.08 7.88 0.57
CA LEU A 31 18.97 8.46 1.33
C LEU A 31 17.61 8.01 0.78
N LEU A 32 17.46 8.01 -0.55
CA LEU A 32 16.24 7.59 -1.21
C LEU A 32 15.97 6.09 -1.04
N GLU A 33 17.02 5.25 -1.05
CA GLU A 33 16.92 3.82 -0.75
C GLU A 33 16.50 3.57 0.71
N SER A 34 17.01 4.36 1.66
CA SER A 34 16.61 4.25 3.06
C SER A 34 15.13 4.58 3.26
N GLU A 35 14.67 5.67 2.65
CA GLU A 35 13.27 6.10 2.76
C GLU A 35 12.31 5.11 2.06
N LEU A 36 12.75 4.53 0.94
CA LEU A 36 12.02 3.45 0.27
C LEU A 36 11.90 2.20 1.15
N ALA A 37 12.98 1.83 1.85
CA ALA A 37 12.99 0.65 2.74
C ALA A 37 12.02 0.82 3.92
N ASP A 38 12.03 1.99 4.56
CA ASP A 38 11.13 2.31 5.67
C ASP A 38 9.66 2.30 5.21
N GLN A 39 9.38 2.85 4.02
CA GLN A 39 8.02 2.90 3.49
C GLN A 39 7.52 1.52 3.03
N GLN A 40 8.40 0.65 2.54
CA GLN A 40 8.07 -0.74 2.23
C GLN A 40 7.75 -1.54 3.49
N ALA A 41 8.50 -1.34 4.57
CA ALA A 41 8.23 -1.99 5.86
C ALA A 41 6.85 -1.60 6.42
N ALA A 42 6.53 -0.31 6.38
CA ALA A 42 5.22 0.20 6.79
C ALA A 42 4.08 -0.36 5.92
N ASN A 43 4.27 -0.43 4.60
CA ASN A 43 3.28 -1.01 3.68
C ASN A 43 3.06 -2.51 3.95
N ALA A 44 4.12 -3.27 4.22
CA ALA A 44 4.01 -4.69 4.51
C ALA A 44 3.19 -4.95 5.78
N GLU A 45 3.37 -4.14 6.82
CA GLU A 45 2.56 -4.22 8.04
C GLU A 45 1.09 -3.89 7.79
N LEU A 46 0.81 -2.81 7.05
CA LEU A 46 -0.57 -2.42 6.70
C LEU A 46 -1.26 -3.48 5.84
N GLN A 47 -0.55 -4.10 4.90
CA GLN A 47 -1.08 -5.20 4.10
C GLN A 47 -1.39 -6.44 4.95
N ALA A 48 -0.54 -6.76 5.94
CA ALA A 48 -0.80 -7.88 6.84
C ALA A 48 -2.07 -7.66 7.67
N ARG A 49 -2.26 -6.44 8.20
CA ARG A 49 -3.47 -6.07 8.95
C ARG A 49 -4.72 -6.10 8.07
N ASN A 50 -4.64 -5.56 6.85
CA ASN A 50 -5.76 -5.60 5.92
C ASN A 50 -6.20 -7.04 5.59
N ARG A 51 -5.26 -7.96 5.37
CA ARG A 51 -5.59 -9.37 5.14
C ARG A 51 -6.35 -10.00 6.31
N ILE A 52 -5.96 -9.67 7.55
CA ILE A 52 -6.67 -10.17 8.75
C ILE A 52 -8.08 -9.59 8.80
N LEU A 53 -8.23 -8.29 8.59
CA LEU A 53 -9.53 -7.62 8.60
C LEU A 53 -10.44 -8.14 7.48
N GLU A 54 -9.89 -8.41 6.30
CA GLU A 54 -10.65 -8.97 5.18
C GLU A 54 -11.21 -10.36 5.52
N ILE A 55 -10.39 -11.21 6.15
CA ILE A 55 -10.83 -12.51 6.66
C ILE A 55 -11.94 -12.33 7.70
N GLU A 56 -11.77 -11.41 8.64
CA GLU A 56 -12.75 -11.13 9.69
C GLU A 56 -14.09 -10.63 9.12
N VAL A 57 -14.05 -9.75 8.11
CA VAL A 57 -15.26 -9.28 7.42
C VAL A 57 -15.96 -10.43 6.69
N VAL A 58 -15.20 -11.30 6.02
CA VAL A 58 -15.77 -12.48 5.34
C VAL A 58 -16.40 -13.44 6.34
N ASP A 59 -15.73 -13.70 7.47
CA ASP A 59 -16.26 -14.58 8.52
C ASP A 59 -17.53 -14.00 9.16
N LEU A 60 -17.55 -12.68 9.44
CA LEU A 60 -18.73 -12.00 9.96
C LEU A 60 -19.92 -12.09 8.99
N LYS A 61 -19.68 -11.90 7.69
CA LYS A 61 -20.73 -12.00 6.67
C LYS A 61 -21.28 -13.41 6.57
N ASN A 62 -20.41 -14.42 6.50
CA ASN A 62 -20.82 -15.81 6.41
C ASN A 62 -21.58 -16.26 7.67
N GLY A 63 -21.14 -15.80 8.86
CA GLY A 63 -21.82 -16.08 10.11
C GLY A 63 -23.22 -15.47 10.19
N LEU A 64 -23.40 -14.24 9.70
CA LEU A 64 -24.70 -13.59 9.62
C LEU A 64 -25.62 -14.25 8.60
N GLU A 65 -25.12 -14.59 7.41
CA GLU A 65 -25.88 -15.29 6.37
C GLU A 65 -26.40 -16.65 6.87
N ALA A 66 -25.57 -17.42 7.58
CA ALA A 66 -25.98 -18.71 8.14
C ALA A 66 -27.08 -18.58 9.21
N VAL A 67 -27.03 -17.53 10.04
CA VAL A 67 -28.06 -17.23 11.04
C VAL A 67 -29.35 -16.75 10.38
N GLU A 68 -29.23 -15.91 9.35
CA GLU A 68 -30.34 -15.40 8.58
C GLU A 68 -31.08 -16.51 7.83
N GLU A 69 -30.35 -17.43 7.19
CA GLU A 69 -30.94 -18.57 6.49
C GLU A 69 -31.68 -19.51 7.44
N ARG A 70 -31.16 -19.72 8.66
CA ARG A 70 -31.87 -20.44 9.73
C ARG A 70 -33.15 -19.71 10.15
N ALA A 71 -33.11 -18.39 10.33
CA ALA A 71 -34.28 -17.61 10.70
C ALA A 71 -35.36 -17.60 9.59
N ARG A 72 -34.95 -17.48 8.33
CA ARG A 72 -35.85 -17.52 7.17
C ARG A 72 -36.46 -18.92 6.96
N SER A 73 -35.67 -19.98 7.08
CA SER A 73 -36.13 -21.36 6.82
C SER A 73 -36.91 -22.00 7.97
N GLU A 74 -36.51 -21.81 9.22
CA GLU A 74 -37.12 -22.49 10.37
C GLU A 74 -38.17 -21.65 11.08
N LEU A 75 -37.98 -20.33 11.13
CA LEU A 75 -38.88 -19.42 11.85
C LEU A 75 -39.82 -18.66 10.90
N GLY A 76 -39.63 -18.78 9.59
CA GLY A 76 -40.41 -18.04 8.60
C GLY A 76 -40.27 -16.52 8.75
N MET A 77 -39.15 -16.06 9.32
CA MET A 77 -38.87 -14.64 9.50
C MET A 77 -38.64 -13.99 8.13
N ILE A 78 -39.31 -12.85 7.90
CA ILE A 78 -39.21 -12.06 6.67
C ILE A 78 -38.74 -10.67 7.10
N GLY A 79 -37.78 -10.08 6.38
CA GLY A 79 -37.32 -8.73 6.66
C GLY A 79 -38.44 -7.69 6.44
N ASP A 80 -38.37 -6.56 7.15
CA ASP A 80 -39.38 -5.49 7.05
C ASP A 80 -39.53 -4.93 5.61
N ASP A 81 -38.51 -5.14 4.76
CA ASP A 81 -38.43 -4.64 3.39
C ASP A 81 -38.70 -5.74 2.33
N GLU A 82 -39.13 -6.95 2.73
CA GLU A 82 -39.24 -8.11 1.84
C GLU A 82 -40.67 -8.63 1.67
N VAL A 83 -40.98 -9.16 0.47
CA VAL A 83 -42.29 -9.77 0.15
C VAL A 83 -42.11 -11.26 -0.06
N PHE A 84 -42.72 -12.06 0.82
CA PHE A 84 -42.69 -13.52 0.74
C PHE A 84 -43.78 -14.07 -0.19
N TYR A 85 -43.37 -14.87 -1.17
CA TYR A 85 -44.28 -15.55 -2.10
C TYR A 85 -44.28 -17.06 -1.81
N LEU A 86 -45.40 -17.59 -1.29
CA LEU A 86 -45.63 -19.02 -1.15
C LEU A 86 -46.45 -19.50 -2.35
N ILE A 87 -45.83 -20.28 -3.22
CA ILE A 87 -46.53 -20.94 -4.34
C ILE A 87 -47.08 -22.26 -3.79
N ILE A 88 -48.40 -22.39 -3.79
CA ILE A 88 -49.12 -23.60 -3.38
C ILE A 88 -49.65 -24.21 -4.68
N ASP A 89 -49.22 -25.44 -5.00
CA ASP A 89 -49.72 -26.22 -6.14
C ASP A 89 -50.89 -27.12 -5.69
#